data_AF-A0A519Y203-F1
#
_entry.id   AF-A0A519Y203-F1
#
_cell.length_a   1.000
_cell.length_b   1.000
_cell.length_c   1.000
_cell.angle_alpha   90.00
_cell.angle_beta   90.00
_cell.angle_gamma   90.00
#
_symmetry.space_group_name_H-M   'P 1'
#
loop_
_entity.id
_entity.type
_entity.pdbx_description
1 polymer ?
#
loop_
_entity_poly.entity_id
_entity_poly.type
_entity_poly.pdbx_seq_one_letter_code
_entity_poly.pdbx_strand_id
1 'polypeptide(L)'
;MKEQVKSADGKLGILMPGLGAVATTMIAGVAAVKKGLSKPIGSLTQMGSIRIGKRTEKKEPKIKDFVPLSNLENLVFGGWDVYEDNVYEAALNARVLDANLLRDVREELQAIKPMRAAFDRNYVKNLTGTHVKQTENRYELAQEVMEDIKNFKSENNCDRIVLVWCGSTEIYFEPSAVHESLGAFEQGLRDNDPLIAPSMIYAYAALKLGVPFANGAPNLTVDIPALIELAKETNTPIAGKDFKTGQTLMKTILAPGLAARSLGVNGWFSDNILGNRDGLVLDDPDNFKTKEVSKLGVLEDIFKPEVNPDLYGDMYHKIRINYYPPHGDNKESWDNIDIFGWLGYKMQIKINFLCRDSILAAPIVLDLALFMDLAKRANMSGIQEWLSFYLKSPQTIPGVPAENDIFKQLMKLQNTLRYIMGEELITHLGQDYEEELIETV
;
A
#
# COMPACT_ATOMS: atom_id res chain seq x y z
N MET A 1 26.16 3.19 16.25
CA MET A 1 25.89 2.62 14.91
C MET A 1 25.44 3.73 13.96
N LYS A 2 26.38 4.58 13.51
CA LYS A 2 26.08 5.74 12.65
C LYS A 2 26.21 5.43 11.14
N GLU A 3 26.44 4.17 10.81
CA GLU A 3 26.67 3.69 9.45
C GLU A 3 25.78 2.49 9.22
N GLN A 4 24.76 2.58 8.35
CA GLN A 4 24.16 1.36 7.75
C GLN A 4 23.17 1.60 6.59
N VAL A 5 22.85 2.85 6.20
CA VAL A 5 22.01 3.12 5.03
C VAL A 5 22.85 3.59 3.87
N LYS A 6 22.86 2.85 2.76
CA LYS A 6 23.49 3.31 1.51
C LYS A 6 22.78 4.57 0.98
N SER A 7 23.51 5.46 0.33
CA SER A 7 22.93 6.68 -0.27
C SER A 7 21.86 6.35 -1.33
N ALA A 8 20.96 7.30 -1.58
CA ALA A 8 19.91 7.19 -2.60
C ALA A 8 20.36 7.69 -4.00
N ASP A 9 21.67 7.66 -4.25
CA ASP A 9 22.30 8.25 -5.45
C ASP A 9 21.90 7.53 -6.73
N GLY A 10 21.81 8.23 -7.86
CA GLY A 10 21.41 7.62 -9.11
C GLY A 10 19.90 7.40 -9.25
N LYS A 11 19.48 6.77 -10.35
CA LYS A 11 18.06 6.68 -10.75
C LYS A 11 17.35 5.51 -10.07
N LEU A 12 16.15 5.78 -9.55
CA LEU A 12 15.24 4.79 -9.00
C LEU A 12 14.11 4.53 -10.00
N GLY A 13 14.06 3.32 -10.54
CA GLY A 13 12.92 2.86 -11.33
C GLY A 13 11.78 2.37 -10.45
N ILE A 14 10.58 2.90 -10.67
CA ILE A 14 9.34 2.45 -10.01
C ILE A 14 8.49 1.75 -11.06
N LEU A 15 8.39 0.43 -10.93
CA LEU A 15 7.64 -0.44 -11.83
C LEU A 15 6.30 -0.81 -11.21
N MET A 16 5.21 -0.62 -11.95
CA MET A 16 3.86 -0.88 -11.47
C MET A 16 3.13 -1.88 -12.37
N PRO A 17 2.88 -3.11 -11.92
CA PRO A 17 1.87 -3.96 -12.54
C PRO A 17 0.50 -3.28 -12.36
N GLY A 18 -0.14 -2.90 -13.46
CA GLY A 18 -1.36 -2.09 -13.52
C GLY A 18 -1.08 -0.59 -13.64
N LEU A 19 -0.89 -0.10 -14.86
CA LEU A 19 -0.84 1.34 -15.18
C LEU A 19 -2.24 1.96 -15.30
N GLY A 20 -3.10 1.65 -14.33
CA GLY A 20 -4.46 2.16 -14.22
C GLY A 20 -4.57 3.50 -13.47
N ALA A 21 -5.77 3.84 -13.02
CA ALA A 21 -6.11 5.14 -12.42
C ALA A 21 -5.16 5.58 -11.29
N VAL A 22 -4.80 4.68 -10.37
CA VAL A 22 -3.89 4.99 -9.25
C VAL A 22 -2.47 5.29 -9.75
N ALA A 23 -1.92 4.41 -10.59
CA ALA A 23 -0.56 4.54 -11.11
C ALA A 23 -0.41 5.81 -11.96
N THR A 24 -1.34 6.05 -12.88
CA THR A 24 -1.30 7.23 -13.75
C THR A 24 -1.48 8.53 -12.96
N THR A 25 -2.34 8.53 -11.94
CA THR A 25 -2.50 9.67 -11.02
C THR A 25 -1.21 9.97 -10.25
N MET A 26 -0.50 8.94 -9.78
CA MET A 26 0.78 9.11 -9.11
C MET A 26 1.85 9.68 -10.05
N ILE A 27 2.01 9.10 -11.24
CA ILE A 27 3.02 9.56 -12.22
C ILE A 27 2.74 11.01 -12.63
N ALA A 28 1.48 11.34 -12.96
CA ALA A 28 1.07 12.70 -13.31
C ALA A 28 1.28 13.69 -12.16
N GLY A 29 0.96 13.28 -10.93
CA GLY A 29 1.21 14.08 -9.73
C GLY A 29 2.68 14.39 -9.53
N VAL A 30 3.56 13.40 -9.68
CA VAL A 30 5.01 13.60 -9.59
C VAL A 30 5.50 14.52 -10.71
N ALA A 31 5.09 14.28 -11.96
CA ALA A 31 5.46 15.15 -13.09
C ALA A 31 5.05 16.61 -12.86
N ALA A 32 3.84 16.85 -12.35
CA ALA A 32 3.36 18.19 -12.02
C ALA A 32 4.18 18.85 -10.90
N VAL A 33 4.57 18.09 -9.87
CA VAL A 33 5.42 18.57 -8.78
C VAL A 33 6.81 18.94 -9.28
N LYS A 34 7.42 18.12 -10.14
CA LYS A 34 8.74 18.39 -10.77
C LYS A 34 8.73 19.70 -11.58
N LYS A 35 7.62 20.01 -12.26
CA LYS A 35 7.42 21.27 -12.98
C LYS A 35 7.02 22.47 -12.11
N GLY A 36 6.87 22.28 -10.79
CA GLY A 36 6.40 23.33 -9.89
C GLY A 36 4.93 23.72 -10.07
N LEU A 37 4.14 22.90 -10.78
CA LEU A 37 2.70 23.13 -11.02
C LEU A 37 1.83 22.75 -9.80
N SER A 38 2.36 21.89 -8.92
CA SER A 38 1.63 21.40 -7.74
C SER A 38 2.58 21.06 -6.59
N LYS A 39 2.01 20.60 -5.47
CA LYS A 39 2.71 20.10 -4.28
C LYS A 39 2.33 18.63 -4.03
N PRO A 40 3.22 17.79 -3.45
CA PRO A 40 2.96 16.37 -3.19
C PRO A 40 2.07 16.15 -1.95
N ILE A 41 0.88 16.74 -1.95
CA ILE A 41 -0.07 16.69 -0.82
C ILE A 41 -0.52 15.25 -0.57
N GLY A 42 -0.54 14.86 0.70
CA GLY A 42 -0.89 13.51 1.15
C GLY A 42 0.31 12.55 1.24
N SER A 43 1.46 12.90 0.67
CA SER A 43 2.69 12.12 0.84
C SER A 43 3.39 12.48 2.15
N LEU A 44 3.51 11.49 3.05
CA LEU A 44 4.22 11.63 4.32
C LEU A 44 5.72 11.78 4.08
N THR A 45 6.29 11.04 3.11
CA THR A 45 7.72 11.16 2.79
C THR A 45 8.09 12.57 2.34
N GLN A 46 7.23 13.20 1.53
CA GLN A 46 7.53 14.50 0.94
C GLN A 46 7.13 15.70 1.81
N MET A 47 6.03 15.60 2.57
CA MET A 47 5.48 16.73 3.33
C MET A 47 5.50 16.55 4.85
N GLY A 48 5.61 15.32 5.33
CA GLY A 48 5.63 14.99 6.75
C GLY A 48 6.87 15.50 7.47
N SER A 49 6.70 15.78 8.77
CA SER A 49 7.80 16.05 9.69
C SER A 49 7.96 14.92 10.69
N ILE A 50 9.13 14.84 11.30
CA ILE A 50 9.45 13.87 12.34
C ILE A 50 10.17 14.59 13.48
N ARG A 51 9.66 14.44 14.71
CA ARG A 51 10.35 14.98 15.90
C ARG A 51 11.59 14.16 16.20
N ILE A 52 12.70 14.81 16.47
CA ILE A 52 13.95 14.20 16.94
C ILE A 52 14.29 14.81 18.30
N GLY A 53 14.67 13.98 19.28
CA GLY A 53 14.97 14.45 20.63
C GLY A 53 13.77 15.03 21.40
N LYS A 54 14.07 15.90 22.36
CA LYS A 54 13.11 16.48 23.31
C LYS A 54 12.17 17.48 22.64
N ARG A 55 10.96 17.64 23.20
CA ARG A 55 9.98 18.64 22.73
C ARG A 55 10.48 20.08 22.86
N THR A 56 11.27 20.35 23.89
CA THR A 56 11.87 21.67 24.18
C THR A 56 12.86 22.10 23.10
N GLU A 57 13.53 21.15 22.44
CA GLU A 57 14.50 21.42 21.38
C GLU A 57 13.87 21.84 20.05
N LYS A 58 12.56 21.56 19.85
CA LYS A 58 11.80 21.89 18.63
C LYS A 58 12.47 21.39 17.34
N LYS A 59 13.18 20.27 17.39
CA LYS A 59 13.79 19.62 16.23
C LYS A 59 12.76 18.75 15.52
N GLU A 60 12.13 19.32 14.48
CA GLU A 60 11.11 18.63 13.68
C GLU A 60 11.42 18.75 12.17
N PRO A 61 12.53 18.15 11.67
CA PRO A 61 12.85 18.16 10.25
C PRO A 61 11.76 17.51 9.40
N LYS A 62 11.74 17.81 8.10
CA LYS A 62 10.95 17.04 7.14
C LYS A 62 11.55 15.65 7.00
N ILE A 63 10.70 14.65 6.77
CA ILE A 63 11.15 13.25 6.61
C ILE A 63 12.15 13.13 5.45
N LYS A 64 11.86 13.72 4.29
CA LYS A 64 12.79 13.77 3.14
C LYS A 64 14.14 14.44 3.42
N ASP A 65 14.23 15.31 4.43
CA ASP A 65 15.47 15.99 4.81
C ASP A 65 16.19 15.25 5.96
N PHE A 66 15.52 14.27 6.58
CA PHE A 66 16.01 13.47 7.70
C PHE A 66 16.54 12.11 7.26
N VAL A 67 15.82 11.40 6.38
CA VAL A 67 16.23 10.11 5.81
C VAL A 67 16.65 10.25 4.35
N PRO A 68 17.68 9.52 3.88
CA PRO A 68 18.16 9.62 2.51
C PRO A 68 17.19 8.92 1.54
N LEU A 69 16.16 9.64 1.11
CA LEU A 69 15.20 9.18 0.09
C LEU A 69 15.62 9.65 -1.30
N SER A 70 15.23 8.90 -2.34
CA SER A 70 15.45 9.36 -3.72
C SER A 70 14.64 10.63 -4.00
N ASN A 71 15.29 11.63 -4.60
CA ASN A 71 14.63 12.83 -5.07
C ASN A 71 13.65 12.51 -6.20
N LEU A 72 12.55 13.28 -6.29
CA LEU A 72 11.56 13.12 -7.36
C LEU A 72 12.16 13.28 -8.76
N GLU A 73 13.24 14.06 -8.90
CA GLU A 73 13.98 14.22 -10.15
C GLU A 73 14.64 12.93 -10.65
N ASN A 74 15.01 12.03 -9.73
CA ASN A 74 15.70 10.78 -10.02
C ASN A 74 14.75 9.60 -10.23
N LEU A 75 13.43 9.82 -10.15
CA LEU A 75 12.44 8.78 -10.35
C LEU A 75 12.20 8.54 -11.85
N VAL A 76 12.19 7.27 -12.24
CA VAL A 76 11.80 6.80 -13.57
C VAL A 76 10.63 5.84 -13.42
N PHE A 77 9.60 6.00 -14.23
CA PHE A 77 8.38 5.20 -14.13
C PHE A 77 8.23 4.24 -15.30
N GLY A 78 7.71 3.06 -15.00
CA GLY A 78 7.32 2.06 -15.99
C GLY A 78 6.33 1.08 -15.39
N GLY A 79 5.91 0.10 -16.17
CA GLY A 79 4.98 -0.90 -15.67
C GLY A 79 4.33 -1.71 -16.78
N TRP A 80 3.35 -2.49 -16.36
CA TRP A 80 2.59 -3.38 -17.23
C TRP A 80 1.13 -3.00 -17.17
N ASP A 81 0.41 -3.19 -18.26
CA ASP A 81 -1.05 -3.14 -18.24
C ASP A 81 -1.60 -4.14 -19.25
N VAL A 82 -2.85 -4.53 -19.04
CA VAL A 82 -3.57 -5.44 -19.94
C VAL A 82 -4.11 -4.70 -21.17
N TYR A 83 -3.96 -3.38 -21.21
CA TYR A 83 -4.26 -2.49 -22.32
C TYR A 83 -3.00 -1.75 -22.80
N GLU A 84 -3.03 -1.24 -24.04
CA GLU A 84 -1.87 -0.61 -24.69
C GLU A 84 -1.79 0.91 -24.52
N ASP A 85 -2.81 1.54 -23.93
CA ASP A 85 -2.88 2.98 -23.67
C ASP A 85 -1.60 3.47 -22.96
N ASN A 86 -0.96 4.51 -23.49
CA ASN A 86 0.13 5.16 -22.75
C ASN A 86 -0.41 5.87 -21.49
N VAL A 87 0.47 6.25 -20.56
CA VAL A 87 0.06 6.80 -19.27
C VAL A 87 -0.79 8.07 -19.41
N TYR A 88 -0.60 8.90 -20.44
CA TYR A 88 -1.43 10.08 -20.69
C TYR A 88 -2.87 9.70 -21.10
N GLU A 89 -3.01 8.76 -22.04
CA GLU A 89 -4.31 8.25 -22.49
C GLU A 89 -5.05 7.56 -21.34
N ALA A 90 -4.36 6.70 -20.60
CA ALA A 90 -4.92 6.03 -19.44
C ALA A 90 -5.35 7.02 -18.35
N ALA A 91 -4.59 8.10 -18.10
CA ALA A 91 -4.97 9.16 -17.17
C ALA A 91 -6.23 9.93 -17.61
N LEU A 92 -6.34 10.28 -18.90
CA LEU A 92 -7.53 10.91 -19.47
C LEU A 92 -8.76 10.01 -19.37
N ASN A 93 -8.59 8.72 -19.67
CA ASN A 93 -9.64 7.71 -19.58
C ASN A 93 -10.11 7.50 -18.14
N ALA A 94 -9.19 7.57 -17.16
CA ALA A 94 -9.50 7.44 -15.74
C ALA A 94 -10.30 8.62 -15.17
N ARG A 95 -10.20 9.82 -15.77
CA ARG A 95 -10.94 11.04 -15.38
C ARG A 95 -10.79 11.42 -13.89
N VAL A 96 -9.62 11.16 -13.31
CA VAL A 96 -9.29 11.51 -11.92
C VAL A 96 -8.80 12.95 -11.82
N LEU A 97 -7.89 13.32 -12.72
CA LEU A 97 -7.19 14.61 -12.75
C LEU A 97 -7.83 15.56 -13.75
N ASP A 98 -7.63 16.87 -13.52
CA ASP A 98 -8.06 17.89 -14.47
C ASP A 98 -7.32 17.74 -15.81
N ALA A 99 -8.05 17.90 -16.92
CA ALA A 99 -7.49 17.72 -18.25
C ALA A 99 -6.43 18.77 -18.61
N ASN A 100 -6.51 20.00 -18.08
CA ASN A 100 -5.47 21.00 -18.32
C ASN A 100 -4.18 20.62 -17.60
N LEU A 101 -4.29 20.14 -16.35
CA LEU A 101 -3.12 19.64 -15.63
C LEU A 101 -2.43 18.51 -16.40
N LEU A 102 -3.21 17.54 -16.91
CA LEU A 102 -2.66 16.46 -17.73
C LEU A 102 -1.99 16.98 -19.01
N ARG A 103 -2.58 17.98 -19.66
CA ARG A 103 -1.98 18.63 -20.84
C ARG A 103 -0.62 19.26 -20.52
N ASP A 104 -0.48 19.89 -19.36
CA ASP A 104 0.75 20.56 -18.94
C ASP A 104 1.90 19.58 -18.62
N VAL A 105 1.59 18.29 -18.37
CA VAL A 105 2.56 17.20 -18.16
C VAL A 105 2.51 16.12 -19.25
N ARG A 106 1.93 16.44 -20.41
CA ARG A 106 1.63 15.46 -21.46
C ARG A 106 2.86 14.72 -21.98
N GLU A 107 3.95 15.44 -22.22
CA GLU A 107 5.17 14.87 -22.81
C GLU A 107 5.76 13.76 -21.92
N GLU A 108 5.82 14.00 -20.61
CA GLU A 108 6.29 13.02 -19.63
C GLU A 108 5.41 11.77 -19.59
N LEU A 109 4.09 11.95 -19.65
CA LEU A 109 3.13 10.85 -19.55
C LEU A 109 3.04 10.03 -20.84
N GLN A 110 3.06 10.66 -22.02
CA GLN A 110 2.99 9.95 -23.29
C GLN A 110 4.24 9.09 -23.57
N ALA A 111 5.38 9.45 -23.00
CA ALA A 111 6.62 8.68 -23.12
C ALA A 111 6.54 7.30 -22.44
N ILE A 112 5.66 7.13 -21.46
CA ILE A 112 5.54 5.90 -20.67
C ILE A 112 4.46 5.01 -21.29
N LYS A 113 4.88 3.90 -21.89
CA LYS A 113 3.98 2.90 -22.49
C LYS A 113 4.00 1.61 -21.66
N PRO A 114 2.85 0.94 -21.48
CA PRO A 114 2.78 -0.31 -20.75
C PRO A 114 3.53 -1.43 -21.49
N MET A 115 4.31 -2.20 -20.73
CA MET A 115 4.76 -3.52 -21.15
C MET A 115 3.58 -4.50 -21.14
N ARG A 116 3.68 -5.60 -21.90
CA ARG A 116 2.62 -6.62 -21.96
C ARG A 116 2.45 -7.31 -20.61
N ALA A 117 1.24 -7.37 -20.08
CA ALA A 117 1.00 -7.92 -18.75
C ALA A 117 1.02 -9.46 -18.69
N ALA A 118 1.55 -10.01 -17.60
CA ALA A 118 1.11 -11.31 -17.09
C ALA A 118 -0.33 -11.17 -16.58
N PHE A 119 -1.27 -11.92 -17.17
CA PHE A 119 -2.70 -11.79 -16.89
C PHE A 119 -3.41 -13.14 -17.01
N ASP A 120 -4.32 -13.40 -16.09
CA ASP A 120 -5.20 -14.56 -16.10
C ASP A 120 -6.62 -14.12 -15.76
N ARG A 121 -7.53 -14.27 -16.71
CA ARG A 121 -8.92 -13.82 -16.56
C ARG A 121 -9.68 -14.57 -15.45
N ASN A 122 -9.22 -15.76 -15.05
CA ASN A 122 -9.83 -16.49 -13.94
C ASN A 122 -9.70 -15.73 -12.61
N TYR A 123 -8.67 -14.89 -12.49
CA TYR A 123 -8.42 -14.08 -11.29
C TYR A 123 -9.09 -12.70 -11.35
N VAL A 124 -9.38 -12.18 -12.54
CA VAL A 124 -10.06 -10.88 -12.72
C VAL A 124 -11.10 -10.99 -13.85
N LYS A 125 -12.27 -11.51 -13.50
CA LYS A 125 -13.29 -11.99 -14.47
C LYS A 125 -13.88 -10.90 -15.37
N ASN A 126 -14.07 -9.70 -14.80
CA ASN A 126 -14.69 -8.56 -15.46
C ASN A 126 -13.73 -7.78 -16.39
N LEU A 127 -12.47 -8.22 -16.52
CA LEU A 127 -11.52 -7.64 -17.47
C LEU A 127 -11.24 -8.58 -18.64
N THR A 128 -11.02 -7.98 -19.80
CA THR A 128 -10.47 -8.65 -20.98
C THR A 128 -9.18 -7.95 -21.34
N GLY A 129 -8.05 -8.66 -21.23
CA GLY A 129 -6.74 -8.14 -21.61
C GLY A 129 -6.46 -8.30 -23.09
N THR A 130 -6.02 -7.24 -23.75
CA THR A 130 -5.62 -7.21 -25.17
C THR A 130 -4.10 -7.07 -25.35
N HIS A 131 -3.40 -6.63 -24.32
CA HIS A 131 -1.96 -6.40 -24.30
C HIS A 131 -1.27 -7.31 -23.27
N VAL A 132 -1.32 -8.62 -23.52
CA VAL A 132 -0.87 -9.65 -22.56
C VAL A 132 0.26 -10.51 -23.14
N LYS A 133 1.11 -11.04 -22.26
CA LYS A 133 2.15 -12.01 -22.62
C LYS A 133 1.52 -13.36 -23.02
N GLN A 134 2.22 -14.10 -23.86
CA GLN A 134 1.79 -15.41 -24.36
C GLN A 134 2.96 -16.38 -24.18
N THR A 135 2.88 -17.24 -23.17
CA THR A 135 3.93 -18.21 -22.81
C THR A 135 3.33 -19.60 -22.67
N GLU A 136 4.15 -20.66 -22.73
CA GLU A 136 3.66 -22.04 -22.60
C GLU A 136 3.26 -22.37 -21.16
N ASN A 137 3.99 -21.79 -20.20
CA ASN A 137 3.71 -21.97 -18.78
C ASN A 137 3.96 -20.71 -17.93
N ARG A 138 3.51 -20.75 -16.67
CA ARG A 138 3.67 -19.67 -15.69
C ARG A 138 5.13 -19.43 -15.31
N TYR A 139 6.00 -20.44 -15.42
CA TYR A 139 7.45 -20.26 -15.19
C TYR A 139 8.09 -19.40 -16.27
N GLU A 140 7.81 -19.66 -17.55
CA GLU A 140 8.23 -18.82 -18.66
C GLU A 140 7.64 -17.40 -18.55
N LEU A 141 6.38 -17.30 -18.11
CA LEU A 141 5.76 -16.00 -17.85
C LEU A 141 6.55 -15.20 -16.80
N ALA A 142 6.97 -15.85 -15.70
CA ALA A 142 7.85 -15.24 -14.71
C ALA A 142 9.20 -14.84 -15.29
N GLN A 143 9.78 -15.65 -16.19
CA GLN A 143 11.04 -15.34 -16.86
C GLN A 143 10.93 -14.10 -17.76
N GLU A 144 9.85 -13.97 -18.53
CA GLU A 144 9.62 -12.76 -19.32
C GLU A 144 9.43 -11.52 -18.44
N VAL A 145 8.73 -11.63 -17.30
CA VAL A 145 8.61 -10.51 -16.36
C VAL A 145 9.97 -10.14 -15.75
N MET A 146 10.81 -11.12 -15.42
CA MET A 146 12.18 -10.86 -14.96
C MET A 146 13.01 -10.15 -16.04
N GLU A 147 12.83 -10.52 -17.31
CA GLU A 147 13.53 -9.89 -18.42
C GLU A 147 13.07 -8.46 -18.67
N ASP A 148 11.76 -8.20 -18.60
CA ASP A 148 11.20 -6.85 -18.63
C ASP A 148 11.81 -5.94 -17.55
N ILE A 149 11.95 -6.44 -16.31
CA ILE A 149 12.57 -5.70 -15.20
C ILE A 149 14.04 -5.34 -15.51
N LYS A 150 14.81 -6.30 -16.05
CA LYS A 150 16.22 -6.08 -16.41
C LYS A 150 16.36 -5.09 -17.55
N ASN A 151 15.57 -5.26 -18.62
CA ASN A 151 15.56 -4.39 -19.79
C ASN A 151 15.18 -2.97 -19.39
N PHE A 152 14.10 -2.79 -18.63
CA PHE A 152 13.72 -1.48 -18.11
C PHE A 152 14.86 -0.85 -17.31
N LYS A 153 15.51 -1.62 -16.43
CA LYS A 153 16.64 -1.13 -15.64
C LYS A 153 17.80 -0.65 -16.52
N SER A 154 18.21 -1.45 -17.51
CA SER A 154 19.31 -1.09 -18.41
C SER A 154 18.98 0.07 -19.35
N GLU A 155 17.83 0.04 -20.01
CA GLU A 155 17.43 1.03 -21.01
C GLU A 155 17.25 2.42 -20.40
N ASN A 156 16.79 2.48 -19.14
CA ASN A 156 16.58 3.74 -18.43
C ASN A 156 17.78 4.17 -17.57
N ASN A 157 18.85 3.38 -17.55
CA ASN A 157 20.03 3.58 -16.70
C ASN A 157 19.64 3.71 -15.22
N CYS A 158 18.78 2.81 -14.73
CA CYS A 158 18.37 2.78 -13.33
C CYS A 158 19.38 1.99 -12.50
N ASP A 159 19.80 2.54 -11.37
CA ASP A 159 20.68 1.84 -10.42
C ASP A 159 19.88 0.86 -9.56
N ARG A 160 18.64 1.25 -9.25
CA ARG A 160 17.72 0.53 -8.36
C ARG A 160 16.33 0.46 -8.97
N ILE A 161 15.59 -0.57 -8.59
CA ILE A 161 14.20 -0.79 -8.98
C ILE A 161 13.39 -1.12 -7.74
N VAL A 162 12.12 -0.68 -7.69
CA VAL A 162 11.10 -1.13 -6.75
C VAL A 162 9.83 -1.45 -7.54
N LEU A 163 9.12 -2.50 -7.14
CA LEU A 163 7.79 -2.82 -7.66
C LEU A 163 6.70 -2.47 -6.65
N VAL A 164 5.64 -1.82 -7.14
CA VAL A 164 4.41 -1.59 -6.37
C VAL A 164 3.23 -2.09 -7.18
N TRP A 165 2.51 -3.08 -6.65
CA TRP A 165 1.32 -3.62 -7.31
C TRP A 165 0.18 -2.59 -7.27
N CYS A 166 -0.24 -2.16 -8.45
CA CYS A 166 -1.38 -1.27 -8.69
C CYS A 166 -2.44 -1.95 -9.58
N GLY A 167 -2.31 -3.25 -9.80
CA GLY A 167 -3.20 -4.06 -10.61
C GLY A 167 -4.53 -4.32 -9.91
N SER A 168 -5.50 -4.82 -10.68
CA SER A 168 -6.83 -5.12 -10.17
C SER A 168 -6.82 -6.14 -9.04
N THR A 169 -7.83 -6.05 -8.17
CA THR A 169 -8.06 -7.01 -7.10
C THR A 169 -8.37 -8.38 -7.72
N GLU A 170 -7.61 -9.40 -7.33
CA GLU A 170 -7.81 -10.78 -7.74
C GLU A 170 -8.86 -11.46 -6.85
N ILE A 171 -9.42 -12.58 -7.33
CA ILE A 171 -10.36 -13.41 -6.55
C ILE A 171 -9.76 -13.87 -5.22
N TYR A 172 -10.64 -14.18 -4.28
CA TYR A 172 -10.24 -14.70 -2.97
C TYR A 172 -9.94 -16.21 -3.04
N PHE A 173 -8.83 -16.61 -2.44
CA PHE A 173 -8.49 -18.00 -2.16
C PHE A 173 -7.45 -18.04 -1.02
N GLU A 174 -7.35 -19.19 -0.37
CA GLU A 174 -6.41 -19.42 0.73
C GLU A 174 -5.11 -20.08 0.24
N PRO A 175 -4.00 -19.92 0.98
CA PRO A 175 -2.80 -20.71 0.77
C PRO A 175 -3.09 -22.21 0.69
N SER A 176 -2.28 -22.92 -0.09
CA SER A 176 -2.44 -24.35 -0.38
C SER A 176 -1.06 -24.98 -0.56
N ALA A 177 -0.99 -26.29 -0.80
CA ALA A 177 0.28 -27.02 -0.87
C ALA A 177 1.31 -26.43 -1.85
N VAL A 178 0.86 -25.83 -2.97
CA VAL A 178 1.76 -25.20 -3.95
C VAL A 178 2.43 -23.92 -3.41
N HIS A 179 1.90 -23.34 -2.33
CA HIS A 179 2.35 -22.09 -1.72
C HIS A 179 3.27 -22.28 -0.50
N GLU A 180 3.43 -23.51 -0.01
CA GLU A 180 4.08 -23.81 1.27
C GLU A 180 5.61 -23.70 1.25
N SER A 181 6.25 -23.88 0.09
CA SER A 181 7.70 -23.77 -0.06
C SER A 181 8.09 -23.26 -1.43
N LEU A 182 9.26 -22.63 -1.53
CA LEU A 182 9.78 -22.13 -2.80
C LEU A 182 9.88 -23.25 -3.86
N GLY A 183 10.32 -24.45 -3.48
CA GLY A 183 10.41 -25.59 -4.40
C GLY A 183 9.04 -26.05 -4.94
N ALA A 184 8.02 -26.12 -4.07
CA ALA A 184 6.65 -26.45 -4.50
C ALA A 184 6.08 -25.37 -5.43
N PHE A 185 6.34 -24.09 -5.12
CA PHE A 185 5.88 -22.97 -5.92
C PHE A 185 6.54 -22.95 -7.31
N GLU A 186 7.85 -23.16 -7.39
CA GLU A 186 8.57 -23.25 -8.67
C GLU A 186 8.12 -24.43 -9.52
N GLN A 187 7.83 -25.57 -8.91
CA GLN A 187 7.25 -26.72 -9.62
C GLN A 187 5.85 -26.38 -10.13
N GLY A 188 5.00 -25.76 -9.31
CA GLY A 188 3.67 -25.31 -9.71
C GLY A 188 3.70 -24.29 -10.86
N LEU A 189 4.71 -23.41 -10.91
CA LEU A 189 4.91 -22.51 -12.05
C LEU A 189 5.15 -23.28 -13.36
N ARG A 190 5.90 -24.39 -13.31
CA ARG A 190 6.17 -25.23 -14.49
C ARG A 190 4.96 -26.04 -14.90
N ASP A 191 4.20 -26.52 -13.92
CA ASP A 191 3.02 -27.37 -14.13
C ASP A 191 1.75 -26.57 -14.45
N ASN A 192 1.85 -25.24 -14.57
CA ASN A 192 0.70 -24.34 -14.76
C ASN A 192 -0.37 -24.48 -13.67
N ASP A 193 0.06 -24.63 -12.42
CA ASP A 193 -0.87 -24.76 -11.29
C ASP A 193 -1.85 -23.59 -11.30
N PRO A 194 -3.18 -23.85 -11.33
CA PRO A 194 -4.18 -22.82 -11.45
C PRO A 194 -4.27 -21.93 -10.21
N LEU A 195 -3.67 -22.31 -9.07
CA LEU A 195 -3.67 -21.55 -7.82
C LEU A 195 -2.54 -20.52 -7.71
N ILE A 196 -1.64 -20.46 -8.70
CA ILE A 196 -0.61 -19.41 -8.76
C ILE A 196 -1.14 -18.19 -9.53
N ALA A 197 -1.51 -17.14 -8.80
CA ALA A 197 -2.08 -15.92 -9.36
C ALA A 197 -1.05 -15.08 -10.16
N PRO A 198 -1.50 -14.26 -11.14
CA PRO A 198 -0.65 -13.29 -11.82
C PRO A 198 0.16 -12.40 -10.88
N SER A 199 -0.44 -11.90 -9.79
CA SER A 199 0.27 -11.09 -8.79
C SER A 199 1.48 -11.81 -8.17
N MET A 200 1.37 -13.12 -7.94
CA MET A 200 2.44 -13.95 -7.42
C MET A 200 3.57 -14.13 -8.43
N ILE A 201 3.27 -14.13 -9.74
CA ILE A 201 4.27 -14.19 -10.81
C ILE A 201 5.14 -12.93 -10.80
N TYR A 202 4.52 -11.74 -10.69
CA TYR A 202 5.28 -10.49 -10.56
C TYR A 202 6.10 -10.43 -9.27
N ALA A 203 5.51 -10.87 -8.15
CA ALA A 203 6.21 -10.92 -6.87
C ALA A 203 7.41 -11.88 -6.93
N TYR A 204 7.22 -13.10 -7.43
CA TYR A 204 8.30 -14.07 -7.62
C TYR A 204 9.42 -13.53 -8.51
N ALA A 205 9.08 -12.93 -9.66
CA ALA A 205 10.04 -12.33 -10.57
C ALA A 205 10.85 -11.20 -9.90
N ALA A 206 10.19 -10.30 -9.17
CA ALA A 206 10.86 -9.23 -8.43
C ALA A 206 11.81 -9.81 -7.36
N LEU A 207 11.32 -10.74 -6.55
CA LEU A 207 12.08 -11.30 -5.44
C LEU A 207 13.27 -12.14 -5.91
N LYS A 208 13.16 -12.90 -7.02
CA LYS A 208 14.29 -13.60 -7.64
C LYS A 208 15.40 -12.64 -8.09
N LEU A 209 15.04 -11.42 -8.50
CA LEU A 209 16.00 -10.37 -8.87
C LEU A 209 16.46 -9.52 -7.67
N GLY A 210 15.99 -9.82 -6.46
CA GLY A 210 16.30 -9.05 -5.26
C GLY A 210 15.64 -7.67 -5.22
N VAL A 211 14.57 -7.47 -5.99
CA VAL A 211 13.84 -6.21 -6.17
C VAL A 211 12.72 -6.11 -5.12
N PRO A 212 12.68 -5.04 -4.30
CA PRO A 212 11.61 -4.81 -3.33
C PRO A 212 10.21 -4.82 -3.95
N PHE A 213 9.24 -5.37 -3.22
CA PHE A 213 7.85 -5.49 -3.70
C PHE A 213 6.83 -5.08 -2.65
N ALA A 214 5.95 -4.14 -3.00
CA ALA A 214 4.80 -3.75 -2.16
C ALA A 214 3.46 -4.11 -2.83
N ASN A 215 2.60 -4.84 -2.13
CA ASN A 215 1.28 -5.23 -2.63
C ASN A 215 0.21 -4.20 -2.28
N GLY A 216 -0.30 -3.48 -3.29
CA GLY A 216 -1.34 -2.46 -3.13
C GLY A 216 -2.78 -2.96 -3.14
N ALA A 217 -3.01 -4.24 -3.44
CA ALA A 217 -4.34 -4.86 -3.51
C ALA A 217 -4.50 -5.91 -2.40
N PRO A 218 -5.72 -6.36 -2.03
CA PRO A 218 -5.92 -7.35 -0.96
C PRO A 218 -5.58 -8.80 -1.38
N ASN A 219 -5.02 -8.98 -2.58
CA ASN A 219 -4.58 -10.25 -3.16
C ASN A 219 -3.62 -11.01 -2.24
N LEU A 220 -3.59 -12.33 -2.35
CA LEU A 220 -2.69 -13.17 -1.54
C LEU A 220 -1.21 -12.85 -1.85
N THR A 221 -0.82 -12.76 -3.12
CA THR A 221 0.49 -12.25 -3.58
C THR A 221 1.68 -12.72 -2.74
N VAL A 222 2.37 -11.82 -2.01
CA VAL A 222 3.55 -12.10 -1.15
C VAL A 222 3.19 -12.69 0.22
N ASP A 223 1.91 -12.87 0.50
CA ASP A 223 1.39 -13.39 1.76
C ASP A 223 1.26 -14.91 1.76
N ILE A 224 2.31 -15.56 1.25
CA ILE A 224 2.47 -17.02 1.20
C ILE A 224 3.86 -17.44 1.69
N PRO A 225 3.98 -18.61 2.36
CA PRO A 225 5.27 -19.10 2.86
C PRO A 225 6.39 -19.11 1.83
N ALA A 226 6.13 -19.59 0.61
CA ALA A 226 7.11 -19.67 -0.48
C ALA A 226 7.75 -18.32 -0.85
N LEU A 227 6.96 -17.23 -0.89
CA LEU A 227 7.49 -15.91 -1.27
C LEU A 227 8.09 -15.17 -0.07
N ILE A 228 7.65 -15.48 1.15
CA ILE A 228 8.33 -15.02 2.37
C ILE A 228 9.71 -15.67 2.50
N GLU A 229 9.81 -16.97 2.19
CA GLU A 229 11.08 -17.71 2.10
C GLU A 229 12.01 -17.05 1.07
N LEU A 230 11.53 -16.87 -0.17
CA LEU A 230 12.31 -16.25 -1.23
C LEU A 230 12.77 -14.81 -0.89
N ALA A 231 11.90 -14.01 -0.26
CA ALA A 231 12.25 -12.67 0.20
C ALA A 231 13.40 -12.68 1.22
N LYS A 232 13.45 -13.69 2.10
CA LYS A 232 14.58 -13.87 3.04
C LYS A 232 15.84 -14.32 2.31
N GLU A 233 15.75 -15.28 1.39
CA GLU A 233 16.90 -15.76 0.62
C GLU A 233 17.59 -14.65 -0.16
N THR A 234 16.83 -13.74 -0.75
CA THR A 234 17.38 -12.63 -1.56
C THR A 234 17.58 -11.33 -0.77
N ASN A 235 17.42 -11.38 0.55
CA ASN A 235 17.50 -10.22 1.46
C ASN A 235 16.64 -9.05 0.97
N THR A 236 15.40 -9.33 0.57
CA THR A 236 14.52 -8.39 -0.11
C THR A 236 13.33 -8.02 0.76
N PRO A 237 13.06 -6.72 0.96
CA PRO A 237 11.90 -6.29 1.70
C PRO A 237 10.61 -6.51 0.90
N ILE A 238 9.57 -6.97 1.60
CA ILE A 238 8.20 -7.11 1.09
C ILE A 238 7.23 -6.37 2.02
N ALA A 239 6.17 -5.84 1.44
CA ALA A 239 5.09 -5.22 2.19
C ALA A 239 3.74 -5.53 1.54
N GLY A 240 2.70 -5.58 2.34
CA GLY A 240 1.33 -5.78 1.90
C GLY A 240 0.39 -5.75 3.10
N LYS A 241 -0.92 -5.63 2.91
CA LYS A 241 -1.59 -5.48 1.63
C LYS A 241 -2.77 -4.50 1.68
N ASP A 242 -3.22 -4.12 0.49
CA ASP A 242 -4.33 -3.20 0.21
C ASP A 242 -4.11 -1.76 0.73
N PHE A 243 -4.02 -0.78 -0.17
CA PHE A 243 -3.76 0.62 0.24
C PHE A 243 -4.81 1.16 1.21
N LYS A 244 -4.39 1.70 2.36
CA LYS A 244 -5.33 2.24 3.34
C LYS A 244 -5.80 3.65 2.96
N THR A 245 -6.91 3.66 2.23
CA THR A 245 -7.59 4.88 1.77
C THR A 245 -9.06 4.90 2.20
N GLY A 246 -9.72 6.02 1.92
CA GLY A 246 -11.18 6.16 1.99
C GLY A 246 -11.78 5.75 3.34
N GLN A 247 -12.71 4.81 3.31
CA GLN A 247 -13.47 4.39 4.48
C GLN A 247 -12.61 3.66 5.53
N THR A 248 -11.69 2.80 5.11
CA THR A 248 -10.86 2.05 6.08
C THR A 248 -9.90 2.98 6.82
N LEU A 249 -9.38 4.01 6.14
CA LEU A 249 -8.62 5.08 6.81
C LEU A 249 -9.46 5.70 7.94
N MET A 250 -10.71 6.08 7.66
CA MET A 250 -11.61 6.65 8.68
C MET A 250 -11.86 5.71 9.85
N LYS A 251 -12.04 4.39 9.60
CA LYS A 251 -12.15 3.37 10.66
C LYS A 251 -10.91 3.38 11.56
N THR A 252 -9.72 3.33 10.96
CA THR A 252 -8.45 3.33 11.72
C THR A 252 -8.14 4.64 12.43
N ILE A 253 -8.81 5.74 12.08
CA ILE A 253 -8.71 7.02 12.81
C ILE A 253 -9.69 7.04 14.00
N LEU A 254 -10.95 6.63 13.79
CA LEU A 254 -11.98 6.72 14.83
C LEU A 254 -11.92 5.59 15.85
N ALA A 255 -11.78 4.33 15.40
CA ALA A 255 -11.86 3.17 16.28
C ALA A 255 -10.82 3.23 17.41
N PRO A 256 -9.54 3.60 17.16
CA PRO A 256 -8.57 3.75 18.25
C PRO A 256 -8.95 4.83 19.26
N GLY A 257 -9.54 5.94 18.80
CA GLY A 257 -10.03 7.01 19.69
C GLY A 257 -11.17 6.55 20.60
N LEU A 258 -12.11 5.76 20.06
CA LEU A 258 -13.19 5.15 20.84
C LEU A 258 -12.63 4.14 21.87
N ALA A 259 -11.73 3.26 21.43
CA ALA A 259 -11.07 2.27 22.28
C ALA A 259 -10.24 2.93 23.39
N ALA A 260 -9.47 3.97 23.08
CA ALA A 260 -8.66 4.72 24.04
C ALA A 260 -9.49 5.43 25.13
N ARG A 261 -10.78 5.65 24.89
CA ARG A 261 -11.72 6.25 25.85
C ARG A 261 -12.67 5.23 26.47
N SER A 262 -12.48 3.94 26.19
CA SER A 262 -13.34 2.85 26.66
C SER A 262 -14.81 3.07 26.32
N LEU A 263 -15.09 3.62 25.15
CA LEU A 263 -16.44 3.70 24.61
C LEU A 263 -16.77 2.36 23.92
N GLY A 264 -17.92 1.79 24.28
CA GLY A 264 -18.40 0.55 23.70
C GLY A 264 -19.07 0.78 22.35
N VAL A 265 -19.09 -0.27 21.52
CA VAL A 265 -19.66 -0.23 20.16
C VAL A 265 -20.62 -1.39 20.01
N ASN A 266 -21.90 -1.09 19.83
CA ASN A 266 -22.92 -2.10 19.55
C ASN A 266 -22.93 -2.49 18.06
N GLY A 267 -22.64 -1.53 17.18
CA GLY A 267 -22.69 -1.80 15.75
C GLY A 267 -21.94 -0.77 14.91
N TRP A 268 -21.38 -1.24 13.80
CA TRP A 268 -20.74 -0.41 12.80
C TRP A 268 -21.23 -0.84 11.41
N PHE A 269 -22.08 -0.02 10.80
CA PHE A 269 -22.58 -0.25 9.46
C PHE A 269 -21.82 0.65 8.48
N SER A 270 -21.25 0.05 7.45
CA SER A 270 -20.41 0.71 6.44
C SER A 270 -20.97 0.45 5.05
N ASP A 271 -21.25 1.49 4.29
CA ASP A 271 -21.67 1.41 2.89
C ASP A 271 -20.78 2.26 1.98
N ASN A 272 -20.65 1.88 0.71
CA ASN A 272 -19.80 2.55 -0.26
C ASN A 272 -20.43 2.52 -1.66
N ILE A 273 -20.25 3.60 -2.42
CA ILE A 273 -20.49 3.63 -3.87
C ILE A 273 -19.26 4.13 -4.62
N LEU A 274 -18.96 3.53 -5.77
CA LEU A 274 -17.90 3.94 -6.69
C LEU A 274 -18.18 3.44 -8.12
N GLY A 275 -17.69 4.14 -9.14
CA GLY A 275 -18.00 3.88 -10.54
C GLY A 275 -16.79 3.68 -11.45
N ASN A 276 -15.57 3.65 -10.92
CA ASN A 276 -14.35 3.43 -11.69
C ASN A 276 -14.12 1.92 -11.97
N ARG A 277 -13.00 1.59 -12.63
CA ARG A 277 -12.64 0.20 -12.97
C ARG A 277 -12.50 -0.71 -11.73
N ASP A 278 -12.07 -0.16 -10.59
CA ASP A 278 -12.03 -0.92 -9.32
C ASP A 278 -13.44 -1.31 -8.89
N GLY A 279 -14.40 -0.37 -8.95
CA GLY A 279 -15.81 -0.66 -8.71
C GLY A 279 -16.37 -1.75 -9.63
N LEU A 280 -16.04 -1.70 -10.92
CA LEU A 280 -16.48 -2.72 -11.89
C LEU A 280 -15.90 -4.11 -11.59
N VAL A 281 -14.63 -4.20 -11.17
CA VAL A 281 -14.01 -5.47 -10.78
C VAL A 281 -14.65 -6.02 -9.49
N LEU A 282 -14.92 -5.15 -8.52
CA LEU A 282 -15.55 -5.50 -7.25
C LEU A 282 -17.05 -5.79 -7.33
N ASP A 283 -17.67 -5.59 -8.50
CA ASP A 283 -19.06 -6.00 -8.75
C ASP A 283 -19.18 -7.52 -8.94
N ASP A 284 -18.06 -8.22 -9.19
CA ASP A 284 -18.01 -9.69 -9.12
C ASP A 284 -17.90 -10.16 -7.66
N PRO A 285 -18.77 -11.08 -7.18
CA PRO A 285 -18.78 -11.55 -5.80
C PRO A 285 -17.46 -12.18 -5.32
N ASP A 286 -16.71 -12.85 -6.20
CA ASP A 286 -15.49 -13.56 -5.83
C ASP A 286 -14.32 -12.57 -5.65
N ASN A 287 -14.27 -11.52 -6.48
CA ASN A 287 -13.34 -10.40 -6.32
C ASN A 287 -13.73 -9.54 -5.10
N PHE A 288 -15.03 -9.34 -4.85
CA PHE A 288 -15.52 -8.63 -3.67
C PHE A 288 -15.13 -9.33 -2.36
N LYS A 289 -15.17 -10.67 -2.33
CA LYS A 289 -14.86 -11.44 -1.12
C LYS A 289 -13.47 -11.11 -0.55
N THR A 290 -12.47 -10.92 -1.40
CA THR A 290 -11.12 -10.52 -1.01
C THR A 290 -11.12 -9.19 -0.25
N LYS A 291 -11.95 -8.25 -0.67
CA LYS A 291 -12.10 -6.92 -0.06
C LYS A 291 -12.95 -6.95 1.21
N GLU A 292 -13.94 -7.83 1.27
CA GLU A 292 -14.78 -8.02 2.45
C GLU A 292 -13.93 -8.51 3.62
N VAL A 293 -13.16 -9.59 3.42
CA VAL A 293 -12.28 -10.17 4.44
C VAL A 293 -11.25 -9.15 4.95
N SER A 294 -10.61 -8.40 4.05
CA SER A 294 -9.60 -7.39 4.43
C SER A 294 -10.15 -6.25 5.28
N LYS A 295 -11.43 -5.89 5.10
CA LYS A 295 -12.07 -4.77 5.81
C LYS A 295 -12.74 -5.15 7.12
N LEU A 296 -13.13 -6.42 7.30
CA LEU A 296 -13.80 -6.88 8.53
C LEU A 296 -12.81 -6.95 9.71
N GLY A 297 -11.62 -7.54 9.50
CA GLY A 297 -10.63 -7.75 10.58
C GLY A 297 -10.11 -6.46 11.24
N VAL A 298 -10.16 -5.31 10.55
CA VAL A 298 -9.61 -4.04 11.06
C VAL A 298 -10.23 -3.59 12.39
N LEU A 299 -11.53 -3.80 12.58
CA LEU A 299 -12.18 -3.41 13.84
C LEU A 299 -11.89 -4.40 14.96
N GLU A 300 -11.80 -5.70 14.63
CA GLU A 300 -11.45 -6.76 15.60
C GLU A 300 -10.03 -6.52 16.16
N ASP A 301 -9.06 -6.23 15.30
CA ASP A 301 -7.67 -5.95 15.72
C ASP A 301 -7.56 -4.76 16.69
N ILE A 302 -8.41 -3.73 16.50
CA ILE A 302 -8.38 -2.50 17.30
C ILE A 302 -9.17 -2.67 18.60
N PHE A 303 -10.39 -3.21 18.54
CA PHE A 303 -11.29 -3.30 19.69
C PHE A 303 -11.03 -4.52 20.57
N LYS A 304 -10.50 -5.62 20.01
CA LYS A 304 -10.13 -6.84 20.74
C LYS A 304 -11.28 -7.35 21.62
N PRO A 305 -12.40 -7.77 21.02
CA PRO A 305 -13.62 -8.17 21.74
C PRO A 305 -13.38 -9.30 22.76
N GLU A 306 -12.40 -10.15 22.53
CA GLU A 306 -11.96 -11.19 23.46
C GLU A 306 -11.29 -10.64 24.73
N VAL A 307 -10.65 -9.47 24.63
CA VAL A 307 -10.01 -8.79 25.77
C VAL A 307 -11.01 -7.94 26.54
N ASN A 308 -11.97 -7.32 25.85
CA ASN A 308 -12.98 -6.46 26.47
C ASN A 308 -14.41 -6.79 25.97
N PRO A 309 -14.97 -7.92 26.41
CA PRO A 309 -16.27 -8.40 25.93
C PRO A 309 -17.43 -7.47 26.30
N ASP A 310 -17.35 -6.77 27.44
CA ASP A 310 -18.39 -5.83 27.89
C ASP A 310 -18.58 -4.64 26.92
N LEU A 311 -17.52 -4.24 26.21
CA LEU A 311 -17.57 -3.11 25.28
C LEU A 311 -17.81 -3.52 23.84
N TYR A 312 -17.33 -4.72 23.44
CA TYR A 312 -17.22 -5.09 22.03
C TYR A 312 -17.64 -6.54 21.71
N GLY A 313 -17.92 -7.38 22.71
CA GLY A 313 -18.20 -8.80 22.52
C GLY A 313 -19.41 -9.08 21.62
N ASP A 314 -20.43 -8.21 21.69
CA ASP A 314 -21.66 -8.29 20.89
C ASP A 314 -21.67 -7.30 19.70
N MET A 315 -20.52 -6.75 19.32
CA MET A 315 -20.44 -5.75 18.25
C MET A 315 -20.85 -6.37 16.90
N TYR A 316 -21.84 -5.76 16.24
CA TYR A 316 -22.24 -6.14 14.89
C TYR A 316 -21.57 -5.29 13.81
N HIS A 317 -20.76 -5.90 12.93
CA HIS A 317 -20.08 -5.20 11.83
C HIS A 317 -20.65 -5.60 10.47
N LYS A 318 -20.97 -4.60 9.63
CA LYS A 318 -21.49 -4.85 8.28
C LYS A 318 -20.86 -3.94 7.25
N ILE A 319 -20.45 -4.51 6.11
CA ILE A 319 -19.86 -3.78 5.00
C ILE A 319 -20.61 -4.08 3.70
N ARG A 320 -20.84 -3.03 2.91
CA ARG A 320 -21.36 -3.07 1.55
C ARG A 320 -20.53 -2.16 0.63
N ILE A 321 -20.35 -2.61 -0.61
CA ILE A 321 -19.76 -1.83 -1.70
C ILE A 321 -20.67 -2.06 -2.90
N ASN A 322 -21.11 -0.98 -3.54
CA ASN A 322 -22.01 -1.05 -4.67
C ASN A 322 -21.38 -0.34 -5.86
N TYR A 323 -21.35 -1.01 -7.01
CA TYR A 323 -20.92 -0.39 -8.25
C TYR A 323 -21.98 0.62 -8.73
N TYR A 324 -21.58 1.88 -8.85
CA TYR A 324 -22.44 2.96 -9.31
C TYR A 324 -21.72 3.80 -10.37
N PRO A 325 -21.85 3.42 -11.67
CA PRO A 325 -21.05 4.00 -12.76
C PRO A 325 -21.00 5.53 -12.82
N PRO A 326 -22.09 6.29 -12.56
CA PRO A 326 -22.07 7.75 -12.67
C PRO A 326 -21.03 8.45 -11.78
N HIS A 327 -20.58 7.82 -10.69
CA HIS A 327 -19.62 8.44 -9.76
C HIS A 327 -18.17 8.40 -10.25
N GLY A 328 -17.81 7.52 -11.21
CA GLY A 328 -16.41 7.35 -11.62
C GLY A 328 -15.49 7.11 -10.40
N ASP A 329 -14.39 7.87 -10.29
CA ASP A 329 -13.45 7.80 -9.16
C ASP A 329 -13.93 8.52 -7.89
N ASN A 330 -15.06 9.26 -7.95
CA ASN A 330 -15.61 9.97 -6.79
C ASN A 330 -16.37 8.99 -5.87
N LYS A 331 -15.60 8.23 -5.10
CA LYS A 331 -16.14 7.31 -4.11
C LYS A 331 -16.84 8.05 -2.98
N GLU A 332 -18.01 7.57 -2.59
CA GLU A 332 -18.69 8.00 -1.37
C GLU A 332 -18.77 6.84 -0.37
N SER A 333 -18.66 7.13 0.91
CA SER A 333 -18.84 6.16 1.99
C SER A 333 -19.64 6.73 3.12
N TRP A 334 -20.52 5.89 3.67
CA TRP A 334 -21.31 6.19 4.85
C TRP A 334 -21.02 5.19 5.95
N ASP A 335 -20.82 5.71 7.15
CA ASP A 335 -20.67 4.89 8.34
C ASP A 335 -21.69 5.35 9.40
N ASN A 336 -22.46 4.38 9.90
CA ASN A 336 -23.30 4.51 11.09
C ASN A 336 -22.68 3.69 12.21
N ILE A 337 -22.31 4.36 13.29
CA ILE A 337 -21.63 3.76 14.44
C ILE A 337 -22.51 3.94 15.67
N ASP A 338 -23.05 2.85 16.18
CA ASP A 338 -23.85 2.80 17.39
C ASP A 338 -22.92 2.58 18.59
N ILE A 339 -22.68 3.65 19.36
CA ILE A 339 -21.77 3.63 20.50
C ILE A 339 -22.54 3.71 21.83
N PHE A 340 -21.88 3.37 22.93
CA PHE A 340 -22.40 3.62 24.26
C PHE A 340 -21.30 4.05 25.23
N GLY A 341 -21.70 4.81 26.25
CA GLY A 341 -20.79 5.34 27.25
C GLY A 341 -21.27 5.07 28.67
N TRP A 342 -21.04 6.03 29.56
CA TRP A 342 -21.40 5.95 30.97
C TRP A 342 -22.83 5.43 31.19
N LEU A 343 -22.99 4.49 32.12
CA LEU A 343 -24.26 3.84 32.46
C LEU A 343 -24.97 3.14 31.28
N GLY A 344 -24.23 2.81 30.21
CA GLY A 344 -24.79 2.16 29.01
C GLY A 344 -25.62 3.08 28.13
N TYR A 345 -25.57 4.41 28.32
CA TYR A 345 -26.32 5.35 27.48
C TYR A 345 -25.83 5.31 26.04
N LYS A 346 -26.76 5.04 25.13
CA LYS A 346 -26.53 4.87 23.71
C LYS A 346 -26.43 6.22 22.99
N MET A 347 -25.54 6.29 22.02
CA MET A 347 -25.33 7.45 21.15
C MET A 347 -24.97 6.96 19.74
N GLN A 348 -24.86 7.88 18.78
CA GLN A 348 -24.49 7.55 17.40
C GLN A 348 -23.44 8.51 16.86
N ILE A 349 -22.54 7.96 16.04
CA ILE A 349 -21.66 8.74 15.15
C ILE A 349 -22.08 8.42 13.72
N LYS A 350 -22.22 9.47 12.90
CA LYS A 350 -22.50 9.35 11.46
C LYS A 350 -21.35 10.00 10.70
N ILE A 351 -20.82 9.28 9.71
CA ILE A 351 -19.80 9.81 8.82
C ILE A 351 -20.34 9.70 7.41
N ASN A 352 -20.27 10.80 6.66
CA ASN A 352 -20.32 10.77 5.22
C ASN A 352 -18.98 11.28 4.69
N PHE A 353 -18.28 10.44 3.92
CA PHE A 353 -16.99 10.78 3.33
C PHE A 353 -17.05 10.65 1.81
N LEU A 354 -17.13 11.80 1.15
CA LEU A 354 -16.95 11.94 -0.29
C LEU A 354 -15.45 12.09 -0.56
N CYS A 355 -14.86 11.14 -1.25
CA CYS A 355 -13.43 11.06 -1.49
C CYS A 355 -13.13 10.65 -2.93
N ARG A 356 -11.86 10.78 -3.32
CA ARG A 356 -11.35 10.27 -4.60
C ARG A 356 -10.29 9.23 -4.29
N ASP A 357 -10.57 7.98 -4.62
CA ASP A 357 -9.71 6.86 -4.22
C ASP A 357 -8.31 6.99 -4.83
N SER A 358 -8.24 7.36 -6.11
CA SER A 358 -6.94 7.49 -6.79
C SER A 358 -6.13 8.66 -6.26
N ILE A 359 -6.78 9.75 -5.81
CA ILE A 359 -6.09 10.89 -5.16
C ILE A 359 -5.53 10.49 -3.80
N LEU A 360 -6.24 9.67 -3.02
CA LEU A 360 -5.75 9.18 -1.73
C LEU A 360 -4.68 8.10 -1.88
N ALA A 361 -4.76 7.24 -2.91
CA ALA A 361 -3.85 6.13 -3.13
C ALA A 361 -2.52 6.54 -3.78
N ALA A 362 -2.53 7.49 -4.70
CA ALA A 362 -1.33 7.95 -5.40
C ALA A 362 -0.14 8.32 -4.48
N PRO A 363 -0.31 9.14 -3.41
CA PRO A 363 0.80 9.43 -2.51
C PRO A 363 1.26 8.21 -1.70
N ILE A 364 0.37 7.24 -1.43
CA ILE A 364 0.74 5.99 -0.75
C ILE A 364 1.66 5.16 -1.64
N VAL A 365 1.38 5.07 -2.94
CA VAL A 365 2.26 4.38 -3.91
C VAL A 365 3.65 5.00 -3.91
N LEU A 366 3.74 6.33 -3.97
CA LEU A 366 5.02 7.05 -3.93
C LEU A 366 5.77 6.77 -2.63
N ASP A 367 5.10 6.91 -1.48
CA ASP A 367 5.70 6.70 -0.17
C ASP A 367 6.22 5.27 0.01
N LEU A 368 5.41 4.27 -0.37
CA LEU A 368 5.82 2.87 -0.33
C LEU A 368 7.01 2.62 -1.25
N ALA A 369 7.03 3.16 -2.47
CA ALA A 369 8.16 2.98 -3.37
C ALA A 369 9.47 3.52 -2.77
N LEU A 370 9.44 4.74 -2.20
CA LEU A 370 10.59 5.38 -1.58
C LEU A 370 11.06 4.67 -0.32
N PHE A 371 10.12 4.23 0.52
CA PHE A 371 10.45 3.52 1.77
C PHE A 371 10.91 2.08 1.54
N MET A 372 10.42 1.40 0.51
CA MET A 372 10.90 0.06 0.14
C MET A 372 12.32 0.10 -0.42
N ASP A 373 12.65 1.13 -1.22
CA ASP A 373 14.03 1.43 -1.63
C ASP A 373 14.93 1.71 -0.40
N LEU A 374 14.47 2.55 0.53
CA LEU A 374 15.17 2.82 1.79
C LEU A 374 15.42 1.55 2.59
N ALA A 375 14.39 0.70 2.76
CA ALA A 375 14.49 -0.56 3.48
C ALA A 375 15.59 -1.46 2.90
N LYS A 376 15.62 -1.63 1.56
CA LYS A 376 16.65 -2.42 0.89
C LYS A 376 18.05 -1.83 1.11
N ARG A 377 18.19 -0.51 1.02
CA ARG A 377 19.48 0.19 1.25
C ARG A 377 19.94 0.18 2.71
N ALA A 378 19.01 0.02 3.65
CA ALA A 378 19.24 -0.18 5.07
C ALA A 378 19.48 -1.66 5.43
N ASN A 379 19.62 -2.55 4.43
CA ASN A 379 19.76 -4.00 4.58
C ASN A 379 18.61 -4.68 5.34
N MET A 380 17.40 -4.11 5.27
CA MET A 380 16.19 -4.75 5.79
C MET A 380 15.67 -5.78 4.78
N SER A 381 15.11 -6.87 5.29
CA SER A 381 14.61 -7.99 4.48
C SER A 381 13.30 -8.54 5.02
N GLY A 382 12.55 -9.25 4.17
CA GLY A 382 11.28 -9.87 4.56
C GLY A 382 10.20 -8.83 4.84
N ILE A 383 9.25 -9.19 5.70
CA ILE A 383 8.04 -8.40 5.98
C ILE A 383 8.39 -7.06 6.64
N GLN A 384 8.02 -5.96 6.00
CA GLN A 384 8.24 -4.60 6.49
C GLN A 384 7.03 -4.09 7.29
N GLU A 385 6.80 -4.65 8.48
CA GLU A 385 5.62 -4.30 9.29
C GLU A 385 5.55 -2.80 9.69
N TRP A 386 6.67 -2.07 9.66
CA TRP A 386 6.67 -0.63 9.93
C TRP A 386 5.94 0.19 8.84
N LEU A 387 5.65 -0.42 7.69
CA LEU A 387 4.85 0.16 6.60
C LEU A 387 3.33 -0.12 6.74
N SER A 388 2.90 -0.79 7.82
CA SER A 388 1.48 -1.03 8.12
C SER A 388 0.63 0.24 8.14
N PHE A 389 1.27 1.39 8.40
CA PHE A 389 0.64 2.72 8.32
C PHE A 389 -0.11 2.94 6.98
N TYR A 390 0.37 2.35 5.89
CA TYR A 390 -0.15 2.53 4.55
C TYR A 390 -1.14 1.45 4.09
N LEU A 391 -1.39 0.42 4.90
CA LEU A 391 -2.01 -0.83 4.46
C LEU A 391 -3.25 -1.16 5.31
N LYS A 392 -4.29 -1.72 4.68
CA LYS A 392 -5.55 -2.08 5.34
C LYS A 392 -5.43 -3.39 6.10
N SER A 393 -4.72 -4.35 5.51
CA SER A 393 -4.45 -5.66 6.09
C SER A 393 -2.95 -5.86 6.11
N PRO A 394 -2.24 -5.25 7.07
CA PRO A 394 -0.80 -5.35 7.13
C PRO A 394 -0.35 -6.80 7.32
N GLN A 395 0.60 -7.22 6.51
CA GLN A 395 1.25 -8.51 6.58
C GLN A 395 2.05 -8.61 7.88
N THR A 396 1.93 -9.74 8.56
CA THR A 396 2.65 -10.04 9.80
C THR A 396 3.38 -11.38 9.69
N ILE A 397 4.36 -11.57 10.57
CA ILE A 397 4.98 -12.89 10.73
C ILE A 397 3.93 -13.85 11.33
N PRO A 398 3.90 -15.14 10.92
CA PRO A 398 2.99 -16.12 11.50
C PRO A 398 2.97 -16.11 13.03
N GLY A 399 1.77 -16.04 13.62
CA GLY A 399 1.56 -15.98 15.06
C GLY A 399 1.58 -14.57 15.67
N VAL A 400 1.94 -13.54 14.91
CA VAL A 400 1.87 -12.14 15.35
C VAL A 400 0.58 -11.50 14.82
N PRO A 401 -0.32 -10.98 15.69
CA PRO A 401 -1.53 -10.30 15.24
C PRO A 401 -1.18 -8.97 14.56
N ALA A 402 -2.03 -8.55 13.62
CA ALA A 402 -1.93 -7.25 12.98
C ALA A 402 -2.17 -6.12 14.00
N GLU A 403 -1.46 -5.00 13.82
CA GLU A 403 -1.74 -3.76 14.54
C GLU A 403 -2.36 -2.77 13.56
N ASN A 404 -3.63 -2.41 13.78
CA ASN A 404 -4.42 -1.55 12.89
C ASN A 404 -4.75 -0.17 13.50
N ASP A 405 -4.27 0.12 14.71
CA ASP A 405 -4.28 1.47 15.28
C ASP A 405 -3.32 2.38 14.53
N ILE A 406 -3.86 3.36 13.79
CA ILE A 406 -3.07 4.24 12.94
C ILE A 406 -2.03 5.07 13.72
N PHE A 407 -2.29 5.40 14.99
CA PHE A 407 -1.38 6.19 15.80
C PHE A 407 -0.17 5.36 16.24
N LYS A 408 -0.40 4.10 16.62
CA LYS A 408 0.69 3.17 16.93
C LYS A 408 1.49 2.81 15.67
N GLN A 409 0.82 2.61 14.54
CA GLN A 409 1.50 2.40 13.25
C GLN A 409 2.37 3.60 12.87
N LEU A 410 1.88 4.84 13.03
CA LEU A 410 2.65 6.05 12.77
C LEU A 410 3.86 6.15 13.72
N MET A 411 3.68 5.85 15.00
CA MET A 411 4.76 5.82 15.98
C MET A 411 5.82 4.76 15.61
N LYS A 412 5.40 3.55 15.21
CA LYS A 412 6.29 2.48 14.73
C LYS A 412 7.07 2.92 13.50
N LEU A 413 6.40 3.52 12.51
CA LEU A 413 7.04 4.07 11.32
C LEU A 413 8.10 5.11 11.69
N GLN A 414 7.73 6.13 12.47
CA GLN A 414 8.67 7.19 12.84
C GLN A 414 9.84 6.67 13.69
N ASN A 415 9.60 5.79 14.66
CA ASN A 415 10.66 5.18 15.45
C ASN A 415 11.55 4.27 14.61
N THR A 416 11.02 3.61 13.57
CA THR A 416 11.85 2.86 12.61
C THR A 416 12.77 3.81 11.84
N LEU A 417 12.28 4.97 11.39
CA LEU A 417 13.13 5.97 10.74
C LEU A 417 14.22 6.51 11.69
N ARG A 418 13.88 6.76 12.96
CA ARG A 418 14.87 7.17 13.99
C ARG A 418 15.94 6.09 14.19
N TYR A 419 15.51 4.84 14.34
CA TYR A 419 16.40 3.69 14.46
C TYR A 419 17.36 3.59 13.28
N ILE A 420 16.84 3.67 12.05
CA ILE A 420 17.62 3.62 10.80
C ILE A 420 18.68 4.74 10.75
N MET A 421 18.35 5.92 11.27
CA MET A 421 19.26 7.08 11.29
C MET A 421 20.15 7.15 12.54
N GLY A 422 20.06 6.18 13.45
CA GLY A 422 20.83 6.16 14.69
C GLY A 422 20.42 7.24 15.70
N GLU A 423 19.19 7.72 15.61
CA GLU A 423 18.57 8.65 16.56
C GLU A 423 17.86 7.90 17.70
N GLU A 424 17.69 8.59 18.82
CA GLU A 424 16.97 8.04 19.98
C GLU A 424 15.49 7.80 19.66
N LEU A 425 14.95 6.67 20.15
CA LEU A 425 13.54 6.33 19.99
C LEU A 425 12.68 7.17 20.92
N ILE A 426 11.51 7.56 20.44
CA ILE A 426 10.59 8.36 21.23
C ILE A 426 9.61 7.45 21.97
N THR A 427 9.64 7.51 23.30
CA THR A 427 8.80 6.72 24.23
C THR A 427 7.65 7.52 24.84
N HIS A 428 7.71 8.85 24.77
CA HIS A 428 6.73 9.79 25.36
C HIS A 428 6.64 9.79 26.90
N LEU A 429 7.60 9.21 27.62
CA LEU A 429 7.59 9.17 29.10
C LEU A 429 7.70 10.55 29.76
N GLY A 430 8.49 11.47 29.17
CA GLY A 430 8.56 12.86 29.62
C GLY A 430 9.29 13.11 30.95
N GLN A 431 9.97 12.10 31.51
CA GLN A 431 10.74 12.25 32.75
C GLN A 431 11.96 13.17 32.57
N ASP A 432 12.51 13.23 31.36
CA ASP A 432 13.70 14.03 31.03
C ASP A 432 13.48 15.55 31.03
N TYR A 433 12.23 16.03 31.22
CA TYR A 433 11.90 17.46 31.34
C TYR A 433 11.92 17.95 32.80
N GLU A 434 11.60 17.08 33.75
CA GLU A 434 11.51 17.44 35.17
C GLU A 434 12.90 17.60 35.78
N GLU A 435 13.88 16.80 35.34
CA GLU A 435 15.27 16.89 35.80
C GLU A 435 15.94 18.21 35.38
N GLU A 436 15.70 18.71 34.15
CA GLU A 436 16.23 20.00 33.68
C GLU A 436 15.64 21.21 34.42
N LEU A 437 14.38 21.11 34.86
CA LEU A 437 13.73 22.16 35.66
C LEU A 437 14.28 22.22 37.08
N ILE A 438 14.72 21.08 37.65
CA ILE A 438 15.33 21.05 38.99
C ILE A 438 16.77 21.61 38.95
N GLU A 439 17.51 21.40 37.86
CA GLU A 439 18.87 21.96 37.70
C GLU A 439 18.90 23.48 37.39
N THR A 440 17.76 24.07 37.02
CA THR A 440 17.65 25.50 36.67
C THR A 440 16.99 26.39 37.74
N VAL A 441 16.65 25.83 38.92
CA VAL A 441 16.07 26.56 40.06
C VAL A 441 17.10 26.78 41.18
#